data_AF-A0A0F8YEY5-F1
#
_entry.id   AF-A0A0F8YEY5-F1
#
_cell.length_a   1.000
_cell.length_b   1.000
_cell.length_c   1.000
_cell.angle_alpha   90.00
_cell.angle_beta   90.00
_cell.angle_gamma   90.00
#
_symmetry.space_group_name_H-M   'P 1'
#
loop_
_entity.id
_entity.type
_entity.pdbx_description
1 polymer ?
#
loop_
_entity_poly.entity_id
_entity_poly.type
_entity_poly.pdbx_seq_one_letter_code
_entity_poly.pdbx_strand_id
1 'polypeptide(L)' 'TVLLYMGEKKQTEFYDYIIGLKPRRVIFNPGAENPELLEILKKKGIQVVKDCALIMINTDSF' A
#
# COMPACT_ATOMS: atom_id res chain seq x y z
N THR A 1 -3.81 5.82 -6.78
CA THR A 1 -3.19 5.43 -5.50
C THR A 1 -4.12 4.46 -4.79
N VAL A 2 -3.58 3.43 -4.15
CA VAL A 2 -4.36 2.50 -3.28
C VAL A 2 -3.95 2.74 -1.82
N LEU A 3 -4.93 2.84 -0.92
CA LEU A 3 -4.70 2.98 0.52
C LEU A 3 -5.04 1.66 1.20
N LEU A 4 -4.11 1.10 1.96
CA LEU A 4 -4.32 -0.14 2.71
C LEU A 4 -4.59 0.18 4.17
N TYR A 5 -5.69 -0.39 4.68
CA TYR A 5 -6.11 -0.37 6.09
C TYR A 5 -6.37 -1.78 6.63
N MET A 6 -6.22 -2.80 5.78
CA MET A 6 -6.47 -4.19 6.12
C MET A 6 -5.21 -4.79 6.75
N GLY A 7 -5.34 -5.49 7.87
CA GLY A 7 -4.21 -6.13 8.53
C GLY A 7 -3.55 -7.21 7.68
N GLU A 8 -2.23 -7.41 7.86
CA GLU A 8 -1.35 -8.27 7.08
C GLU A 8 -1.97 -9.61 6.64
N LYS A 9 -2.51 -10.39 7.60
CA LYS A 9 -3.07 -11.72 7.37
C LYS A 9 -4.27 -11.77 6.41
N LYS A 10 -4.99 -10.65 6.26
CA LYS A 10 -6.14 -10.54 5.35
C LYS A 10 -5.75 -10.00 3.98
N GLN A 11 -4.50 -9.56 3.78
CA GLN A 11 -4.07 -8.96 2.52
C GLN A 11 -3.76 -9.99 1.44
N THR A 12 -3.33 -11.21 1.80
CA THR A 12 -2.81 -12.21 0.85
C THR A 12 -3.78 -12.52 -0.28
N GLU A 13 -5.08 -12.63 0.02
CA GLU A 13 -6.12 -12.92 -0.99
C GLU A 13 -6.32 -11.77 -2.01
N PHE A 14 -5.81 -10.57 -1.70
CA PHE A 14 -5.95 -9.38 -2.54
C PHE A 14 -4.68 -8.98 -3.27
N TYR A 15 -3.57 -9.72 -3.16
CA TYR A 15 -2.31 -9.34 -3.80
C TYR A 15 -2.48 -9.16 -5.31
N ASP A 16 -3.03 -10.17 -5.98
CA ASP A 16 -3.23 -10.14 -7.43
C ASP A 16 -4.21 -9.05 -7.85
N TYR A 17 -5.24 -8.79 -7.03
CA TYR A 17 -6.18 -7.69 -7.26
C TYR A 17 -5.45 -6.34 -7.18
N ILE A 18 -4.73 -6.05 -6.10
CA ILE A 18 -4.00 -4.79 -5.89
C ILE A 18 -2.97 -4.57 -7.01
N ILE A 19 -2.25 -5.61 -7.40
CA ILE A 19 -1.29 -5.57 -8.50
C ILE A 19 -1.98 -5.35 -9.85
N GLY A 20 -3.10 -6.03 -10.09
CA GLY A 20 -3.89 -5.96 -11.31
C GLY A 20 -4.48 -4.57 -11.59
N LEU A 21 -4.73 -3.79 -10.53
CA LEU A 21 -5.12 -2.38 -10.66
C LEU A 21 -4.01 -1.48 -11.23
N LYS A 22 -2.77 -1.98 -11.33
CA LYS A 22 -1.58 -1.24 -11.80
C LYS A 22 -1.44 0.16 -11.17
N PRO A 23 -1.53 0.29 -9.84
CA PRO A 23 -1.45 1.60 -9.22
C PRO A 23 -0.04 2.18 -9.35
N ARG A 24 0.06 3.50 -9.55
CA ARG A 24 1.36 4.19 -9.46
C ARG A 24 1.96 4.10 -8.05
N ARG A 25 1.11 4.11 -7.01
CA ARG A 25 1.50 4.14 -5.61
C ARG A 25 0.52 3.38 -4.72
N VAL A 26 1.05 2.66 -3.73
CA VAL A 26 0.31 2.02 -2.63
C VAL A 26 0.81 2.60 -1.30
N ILE A 27 -0.13 3.03 -0.44
CA ILE A 27 0.15 3.56 0.90
C ILE A 27 -0.33 2.56 1.94
N PHE A 28 0.59 2.11 2.78
CA PHE A 28 0.34 1.23 3.92
C PHE A 28 0.13 2.12 5.14
N ASN A 29 -1.14 2.26 5.57
CA ASN A 29 -1.47 3.02 6.77
C ASN A 29 -1.03 2.25 8.03
N PRO A 30 -0.89 2.95 9.17
CA PRO A 30 -0.54 2.32 10.44
C PRO A 30 -1.44 1.11 10.75
N GLY A 31 -0.83 -0.05 11.01
CA GLY A 31 -1.53 -1.31 11.28
C GLY A 31 -1.85 -2.16 10.04
N ALA A 32 -1.53 -1.67 8.84
CA ALA A 32 -1.68 -2.40 7.58
C ALA A 32 -0.33 -2.82 6.98
N GLU A 33 0.77 -2.71 7.71
CA GLU A 33 2.10 -3.07 7.21
C GLU A 33 2.17 -4.55 6.80
N ASN A 34 2.83 -4.81 5.68
CA ASN A 34 3.05 -6.16 5.17
C ASN A 34 4.36 -6.19 4.39
N PRO A 35 5.45 -6.73 4.97
CA PRO A 35 6.76 -6.77 4.34
C PRO A 35 6.77 -7.53 3.01
N GLU A 36 5.99 -8.61 2.90
CA GLU A 36 5.94 -9.45 1.70
C GLU A 36 5.31 -8.69 0.52
N LEU A 37 4.09 -8.14 0.70
CA LEU A 37 3.41 -7.40 -0.34
C LEU A 37 4.22 -6.18 -0.78
N LEU A 38 4.87 -5.49 0.16
CA LEU A 38 5.72 -4.34 -0.13
C LEU A 38 6.86 -4.71 -1.11
N GLU A 39 7.55 -5.83 -0.89
CA GLU A 39 8.63 -6.28 -1.79
C GLU A 39 8.10 -6.73 -3.15
N ILE A 40 6.92 -7.37 -3.21
CA ILE A 40 6.26 -7.74 -4.46
C ILE A 40 5.91 -6.48 -5.28
N LEU A 41 5.32 -5.47 -4.64
CA LEU A 41 4.95 -4.21 -5.28
C LEU A 41 6.17 -3.46 -5.82
N LYS A 42 7.25 -3.36 -5.02
CA LYS A 42 8.51 -2.74 -5.45
C LYS A 42 9.10 -3.42 -6.68
N LYS A 43 9.15 -4.77 -6.69
CA LYS A 43 9.65 -5.55 -7.85
C LYS A 43 8.85 -5.31 -9.12
N LYS A 44 7.57 -4.94 -9.00
CA LYS A 44 6.69 -4.57 -10.11
C LYS A 44 6.74 -3.08 -10.47
N GLY A 45 7.66 -2.31 -9.87
CA GLY A 45 7.82 -0.88 -10.13
C GLY A 45 6.73 0.00 -9.52
N ILE A 46 5.95 -0.53 -8.57
CA ILE A 46 4.90 0.22 -7.87
C ILE A 46 5.54 0.91 -6.67
N GLN A 47 5.31 2.22 -6.55
CA GLN A 47 5.80 2.99 -5.40
C GLN A 47 5.09 2.54 -4.11
N VAL A 48 5.86 2.26 -3.06
CA VAL A 48 5.31 1.91 -1.75
C VAL A 48 5.65 2.99 -0.73
N VAL A 49 4.66 3.42 0.04
CA VAL A 49 4.79 4.40 1.12
C VAL A 49 4.21 3.78 2.40
N LYS A 50 4.88 3.96 3.54
CA LYS A 50 4.42 3.55 4.87
C LYS A 50 4.14 4.82 5.68
N ASP A 51 2.89 5.27 5.70
CA ASP A 51 2.49 6.53 6.33
C ASP A 51 0.95 6.58 6.49
N CYS A 52 0.45 7.50 7.32
CA CYS A 52 -0.97 7.76 7.49
C CYS A 52 -1.48 8.71 6.41
N ALA A 53 -2.41 8.25 5.58
CA ALA A 53 -2.98 9.05 4.49
C ALA A 53 -3.60 10.37 4.98
N LEU A 54 -4.24 10.38 6.15
CA LEU A 54 -4.83 11.60 6.71
C LEU A 54 -3.76 12.64 7.09
N ILE A 55 -2.62 12.20 7.63
CA ILE A 55 -1.50 13.09 7.91
C ILE A 55 -0.95 13.63 6.59
N MET A 56 -0.71 12.76 5.62
CA MET A 56 -0.20 13.15 4.31
C MET A 56 -1.08 14.19 3.62
N ILE A 57 -2.40 14.04 3.69
CA ILE A 57 -3.37 15.01 3.17
C ILE A 57 -3.26 16.33 3.92
N ASN A 58 -3.20 16.31 5.26
CA ASN A 58 -3.10 17.52 6.07
C ASN A 58 -1.76 18.26 5.91
N THR A 59 -0.70 17.57 5.49
CA THR A 59 0.64 18.14 5.29
C THR A 59 1.00 18.38 3.83
N ASP A 60 0.04 18.29 2.91
CA ASP A 60 0.26 18.42 1.45
C ASP A 60 1.37 17.50 0.91
N SER A 61 1.59 16.36 1.56
CA SER A 61 2.55 15.32 1.14
C SER A 61 1.86 14.11 0.50
N PHE A 62 0.54 14.18 0.31
CA PHE A 62 -0.24 13.16 -0.37
C PHE A 62 0.02 13.14 -1.87
#